data_AF-A0A5M3MMB7-F1
#
_entry.id   AF-A0A5M3MMB7-F1
#
_cell.length_a   1.000
_cell.length_b   1.000
_cell.length_c   1.000
_cell.angle_alpha   90.00
_cell.angle_beta   90.00
_cell.angle_gamma   90.00
#
_symmetry.space_group_name_H-M   'P 1'
#
loop_
_entity.id
_entity.type
_entity.pdbx_description
1 polymer ?
#
loop_
_entity_poly.entity_id
_entity_poly.type
_entity_poly.pdbx_seq_one_letter_code
_entity_poly.pdbx_strand_id
1 'polypeptide(L)'
;MSVYYSSHSPSFADHPTVTPSLVAHIPLSLRRRQKMYESLEELLKMHPCFNWKHFKDRSESMFKWASESDDVGGASFGEGRSGSVATTPTTKADLARAIFFGTSSGPCAQRAPAAQRPPISFFAAASAAFALGGLLDKSADEQAESLRSDPVRNGKIISKDTASAPAVLFALSQQALTVFENSNTYDLDYLVAMILQVLYVLHEGKARLAHNLLPDVGKMVNVARTMGLDSDPDDFPGKFTLFEAELRRRVWWDIYYYDLFISDYMGRAPLINDHECSTRLPMDVDEELFNPSCGALPLPRTSQSALEPNASDFKYFRLKCRYVF
;
A
#
# COMPACT_ATOMS: atom_id res chain seq x y z
N MET A 1 9.64 6.76 17.84
CA MET A 1 10.58 5.65 17.58
C MET A 1 10.18 4.36 18.30
N SER A 2 9.83 4.35 19.60
CA SER A 2 9.49 3.11 20.34
C SER A 2 8.33 2.27 19.77
N VAL A 3 7.43 2.84 18.96
CA VAL A 3 6.24 2.14 18.41
C VAL A 3 6.59 1.22 17.22
N TYR A 4 7.76 1.43 16.60
CA TYR A 4 8.24 0.60 15.48
C TYR A 4 9.07 -0.60 15.95
N TYR A 5 9.22 -0.81 17.26
CA TYR A 5 10.01 -1.91 17.81
C TYR A 5 9.11 -2.76 18.71
N SER A 6 9.25 -4.09 18.61
CA SER A 6 8.53 -5.04 19.46
C SER A 6 9.09 -5.13 20.88
N SER A 7 10.30 -4.63 21.11
CA SER A 7 11.00 -4.61 22.41
C SER A 7 11.05 -3.18 22.97
N HIS A 8 10.89 -3.04 24.29
CA HIS A 8 11.02 -1.75 24.99
C HIS A 8 12.47 -1.23 25.05
N SER A 9 13.45 -2.08 24.72
CA SER A 9 14.88 -1.76 24.59
C SER A 9 15.41 -2.32 23.25
N PRO A 10 15.35 -1.56 22.16
CA PRO A 10 15.82 -2.04 20.85
C PRO A 10 17.34 -2.25 20.87
N SER A 11 17.78 -3.41 20.38
CA SER A 11 19.19 -3.67 20.09
C SER A 11 19.61 -2.96 18.80
N PHE A 12 20.90 -2.71 18.60
CA PHE A 12 21.44 -2.17 17.32
C PHE A 12 21.10 -3.04 16.09
N ALA A 13 20.67 -4.29 16.30
CA ALA A 13 20.30 -5.23 15.25
C ALA A 13 18.78 -5.30 14.97
N ASP A 14 17.94 -4.62 15.74
CA ASP A 14 16.48 -4.67 15.52
C ASP A 14 16.09 -3.68 14.41
N HIS A 15 15.55 -4.20 13.32
CA HIS A 15 14.97 -3.36 12.27
C HIS A 15 13.58 -2.87 12.69
N PRO A 16 13.21 -1.61 12.37
CA PRO A 16 11.88 -1.13 12.64
C PRO A 16 10.87 -1.96 11.86
N THR A 17 9.72 -2.20 12.47
CA THR A 17 8.70 -3.09 11.94
C THR A 17 7.29 -2.66 12.37
N VAL A 18 6.26 -3.08 11.64
CA VAL A 18 4.86 -2.76 11.98
C VAL A 18 4.44 -3.52 13.24
N THR A 19 3.90 -2.82 14.23
CA THR A 19 3.38 -3.40 15.48
C THR A 19 1.85 -3.30 15.55
N PRO A 20 1.16 -4.16 16.31
CA PRO A 20 -0.29 -4.02 16.53
C PRO A 20 -0.67 -2.66 17.12
N SER A 21 0.18 -2.12 18.01
CA SER A 21 0.03 -0.76 18.55
C SER A 21 0.06 0.31 17.47
N LEU A 22 0.88 0.14 16.41
CA LEU A 22 0.91 1.04 15.28
C LEU A 22 -0.39 0.98 14.46
N VAL A 23 -0.92 -0.23 14.24
CA VAL A 23 -2.20 -0.45 13.54
C VAL A 23 -3.39 0.14 14.33
N ALA A 24 -3.31 0.17 15.66
CA ALA A 24 -4.31 0.79 16.52
C ALA A 24 -4.50 2.31 16.32
N HIS A 25 -3.54 2.99 15.68
CA HIS A 25 -3.65 4.41 15.33
C HIS A 25 -4.48 4.67 14.06
N ILE A 26 -4.75 3.65 13.25
CA ILE A 26 -5.61 3.73 12.07
C ILE A 26 -7.07 3.46 12.49
N PRO A 27 -8.10 3.95 11.77
CA PRO A 27 -9.50 3.75 12.19
C PRO A 27 -9.86 2.25 12.35
N LEU A 28 -10.10 1.81 13.59
CA LEU A 28 -10.43 0.40 13.86
C LEU A 28 -11.88 0.04 13.58
N SER A 29 -12.80 1.02 13.59
CA SER A 29 -14.22 0.75 13.38
C SER A 29 -14.49 0.32 11.95
N LEU A 30 -15.01 -0.90 11.78
CA LEU A 30 -15.26 -1.50 10.47
C LEU A 30 -16.18 -0.64 9.61
N ARG A 31 -17.22 -0.05 10.20
CA ARG A 31 -18.14 0.87 9.51
C ARG A 31 -17.43 2.11 8.95
N ARG A 32 -16.50 2.70 9.71
CA ARG A 32 -15.75 3.89 9.26
C ARG A 32 -14.74 3.52 8.18
N ARG A 33 -14.02 2.41 8.35
CA ARG A 33 -13.10 1.88 7.32
C ARG A 33 -13.81 1.66 6.01
N GLN A 34 -14.95 0.97 6.03
CA GLN A 34 -15.72 0.67 4.83
C GLN A 34 -16.19 1.92 4.09
N LYS A 35 -16.65 2.93 4.83
CA LYS A 35 -17.04 4.23 4.25
C LYS A 35 -15.85 4.96 3.61
N MET A 36 -14.69 4.97 4.28
CA MET A 36 -13.47 5.58 3.75
C MET A 36 -12.96 4.84 2.50
N TYR A 37 -13.09 3.51 2.46
CA TYR A 37 -12.80 2.72 1.25
C TYR A 37 -13.73 3.09 0.11
N GLU A 38 -15.04 3.22 0.35
CA GLU A 38 -16.00 3.62 -0.68
C GLU A 38 -15.66 5.01 -1.26
N SER A 39 -15.37 5.99 -0.40
CA SER A 39 -14.96 7.32 -0.85
C SER A 39 -13.65 7.32 -1.63
N LEU A 40 -12.68 6.50 -1.22
CA LEU A 40 -11.40 6.39 -1.90
C LEU A 40 -11.51 5.63 -3.22
N GLU A 41 -12.33 4.60 -3.31
CA GLU A 41 -12.56 3.79 -4.51
C GLU A 41 -13.09 4.65 -5.66
N GLU A 42 -14.04 5.55 -5.39
CA GLU A 42 -14.54 6.49 -6.39
C GLU A 42 -13.45 7.41 -6.93
N LEU A 43 -12.53 7.88 -6.08
CA LEU A 43 -11.39 8.69 -6.53
C LEU A 43 -10.39 7.85 -7.36
N LEU A 44 -10.08 6.64 -6.90
CA LEU A 44 -9.09 5.77 -7.54
C LEU A 44 -9.53 5.25 -8.92
N LYS A 45 -10.82 5.32 -9.26
CA LYS A 45 -11.28 5.10 -10.66
C LYS A 45 -10.59 6.04 -11.65
N MET A 46 -10.26 7.27 -11.22
CA MET A 46 -9.53 8.25 -12.04
C MET A 46 -8.00 8.11 -11.94
N HIS A 47 -7.52 7.36 -10.95
CA HIS A 47 -6.10 7.16 -10.62
C HIS A 47 -5.78 5.68 -10.37
N PRO A 48 -5.93 4.78 -11.36
CA PRO A 48 -5.71 3.34 -11.16
C PRO A 48 -4.22 2.95 -11.16
N CYS A 49 -3.40 3.60 -10.31
CA CYS A 49 -1.96 3.29 -10.15
C CYS A 49 -1.69 1.88 -9.61
N PHE A 50 -2.65 1.27 -8.92
CA PHE A 50 -2.54 -0.07 -8.36
C PHE A 50 -3.91 -0.77 -8.35
N ASN A 51 -3.90 -2.09 -8.21
CA ASN A 51 -5.14 -2.87 -8.12
C ASN A 51 -5.80 -2.63 -6.75
N TRP A 52 -6.94 -1.93 -6.76
CA TRP A 52 -7.65 -1.51 -5.55
C TRP A 52 -8.14 -2.69 -4.70
N LYS A 53 -8.72 -3.72 -5.35
CA LYS A 53 -9.20 -4.92 -4.67
C LYS A 53 -8.08 -5.59 -3.87
N HIS A 54 -6.94 -5.84 -4.51
CA HIS A 54 -5.77 -6.41 -3.88
C HIS A 54 -5.25 -5.54 -2.71
N PHE A 55 -5.22 -4.22 -2.88
CA PHE A 55 -4.83 -3.30 -1.81
C PHE A 55 -5.78 -3.34 -0.61
N LYS A 56 -7.09 -3.39 -0.87
CA LYS A 56 -8.13 -3.50 0.17
C LYS A 56 -8.02 -4.82 0.92
N ASP A 57 -7.85 -5.94 0.21
CA ASP A 57 -7.68 -7.28 0.80
C ASP A 57 -6.43 -7.34 1.69
N ARG A 58 -5.31 -6.74 1.25
CA ARG A 58 -4.09 -6.61 2.05
C ARG A 58 -4.31 -5.74 3.29
N SER A 59 -5.08 -4.66 3.16
CA SER A 59 -5.40 -3.76 4.27
C SER A 59 -6.23 -4.47 5.34
N GLU A 60 -7.26 -5.22 4.95
CA GLU A 60 -8.06 -6.02 5.87
C GLU A 60 -7.25 -7.15 6.52
N SER A 61 -6.36 -7.78 5.76
CA SER A 61 -5.43 -8.80 6.29
C SER A 61 -4.49 -8.21 7.35
N MET A 62 -4.05 -6.97 7.19
CA MET A 62 -3.25 -6.25 8.20
C MET A 62 -4.02 -6.02 9.51
N PHE A 63 -5.30 -5.63 9.45
CA PHE A 63 -6.11 -5.48 10.65
C PHE A 63 -6.37 -6.81 11.34
N LYS A 64 -6.65 -7.86 10.57
CA LYS A 64 -6.83 -9.22 11.08
C LYS A 64 -5.57 -9.71 11.81
N TRP A 65 -4.41 -9.55 11.18
CA TRP A 65 -3.11 -9.88 11.78
C TRP A 65 -2.88 -9.13 13.10
N ALA A 66 -3.22 -7.85 13.17
CA ALA A 66 -3.08 -7.05 14.39
C ALA A 66 -3.98 -7.57 15.52
N SER A 67 -5.24 -7.92 15.22
CA SER A 67 -6.16 -8.48 16.24
C SER A 67 -5.72 -9.83 16.78
N GLU A 68 -5.19 -10.71 15.93
CA GLU A 68 -4.69 -12.03 16.34
C GLU A 68 -3.43 -11.91 17.21
N SER A 69 -2.63 -10.86 16.98
CA SER A 69 -1.40 -10.62 17.74
C SER A 69 -1.66 -10.10 19.15
N ASP A 70 -2.74 -9.35 19.36
CA ASP A 70 -3.15 -8.86 20.68
C ASP A 70 -3.66 -9.99 21.59
N ASP A 71 -4.37 -10.99 21.03
CA ASP A 71 -4.90 -12.14 21.78
C ASP A 71 -3.80 -13.08 22.32
N VAL A 72 -2.64 -13.14 21.64
CA VAL A 72 -1.50 -13.97 22.07
C VAL A 72 -0.66 -13.24 23.15
N GLY A 73 -0.72 -11.91 23.21
CA GLY A 73 0.04 -11.07 24.16
C GLY A 73 -0.38 -11.16 25.63
N GLY A 74 -1.46 -11.89 25.96
CA GLY A 74 -1.85 -12.22 27.34
C GLY A 74 -1.01 -13.32 27.98
N ALA A 75 -0.22 -14.06 27.20
CA ALA A 75 0.74 -15.04 27.70
C ALA A 75 2.15 -14.43 27.67
N SER A 76 2.68 -14.11 28.85
CA SER A 76 4.08 -13.80 29.14
C SER A 76 5.06 -14.36 28.10
N PHE A 77 5.87 -13.49 27.48
CA PHE A 77 7.03 -13.86 26.68
C PHE A 77 8.03 -14.66 27.55
N GLY A 78 7.90 -15.98 27.54
CA GLY A 78 8.92 -16.91 28.00
C GLY A 78 9.98 -17.08 26.91
N GLU A 79 11.23 -16.78 27.26
CA GLU A 79 12.42 -16.98 26.44
C GLU A 79 12.40 -18.32 25.72
N GLY A 80 12.57 -18.27 24.40
CA GLY A 80 12.75 -19.44 23.55
C GLY A 80 14.05 -20.17 23.90
N ARG A 81 13.97 -21.19 24.74
CA ARG A 81 14.99 -22.23 24.82
C ARG A 81 14.62 -23.33 23.82
N SER A 82 15.26 -23.30 22.65
CA SER A 82 15.15 -24.34 21.62
C SER A 82 15.50 -25.71 22.22
N GLY A 83 14.47 -26.54 22.42
CA GLY A 83 14.59 -27.96 22.74
C GLY A 83 14.17 -28.76 21.51
N SER A 84 15.09 -29.00 20.59
CA SER A 84 14.92 -29.99 19.53
C SER A 84 14.92 -31.38 20.17
N VAL A 85 13.77 -32.06 20.15
CA VAL A 85 13.71 -33.51 20.39
C VAL A 85 14.17 -34.18 19.09
N ALA A 86 15.45 -34.57 19.06
CA ALA A 86 16.04 -35.33 17.98
C ALA A 86 15.66 -36.82 18.10
N THR A 87 14.85 -37.33 17.17
CA THR A 87 14.76 -38.77 16.90
C THR A 87 15.95 -39.20 16.06
N THR A 88 16.79 -40.07 16.60
CA THR A 88 17.98 -40.61 15.95
C THR A 88 17.64 -41.51 14.75
N PRO A 89 18.26 -41.33 13.56
CA PRO A 89 18.07 -42.23 12.43
C PRO A 89 18.92 -43.51 12.58
N THR A 90 18.33 -44.68 12.36
CA THR A 90 18.91 -45.98 12.69
C THR A 90 19.75 -46.63 11.59
N THR A 91 19.97 -46.01 10.42
CA THR A 91 20.89 -46.59 9.42
C THR A 91 21.71 -45.57 8.63
N LYS A 92 22.94 -45.95 8.25
CA LYS A 92 23.87 -45.13 7.44
C LYS A 92 23.29 -44.72 6.08
N ALA A 93 22.34 -45.47 5.54
CA ALA A 93 21.70 -45.17 4.26
C ALA A 93 20.76 -43.96 4.35
N ASP A 94 20.12 -43.75 5.50
CA ASP A 94 19.18 -42.63 5.71
C ASP A 94 19.92 -41.31 5.90
N LEU A 95 21.11 -41.35 6.51
CA LEU A 95 21.98 -40.19 6.67
C LEU A 95 22.53 -39.70 5.32
N ALA A 96 22.88 -40.62 4.41
CA ALA A 96 23.34 -40.26 3.07
C ALA A 96 22.23 -39.64 2.21
N ARG A 97 20.97 -40.10 2.35
CA ARG A 97 19.83 -39.52 1.63
C ARG A 97 19.51 -38.11 2.12
N ALA A 98 19.53 -37.87 3.42
CA ALA A 98 19.25 -36.54 4.00
C ALA A 98 20.29 -35.47 3.61
N ILE A 99 21.55 -35.86 3.35
CA ILE A 99 22.63 -34.93 3.00
C ILE A 99 22.59 -34.55 1.51
N PHE A 100 22.30 -35.49 0.61
CA PHE A 100 22.35 -35.25 -0.84
C PHE A 100 21.01 -34.89 -1.48
N PHE A 101 19.89 -35.34 -0.90
CA PHE A 101 18.55 -35.13 -1.43
C PHE A 101 17.64 -34.70 -0.28
N GLY A 102 17.54 -33.39 -0.06
CA GLY A 102 16.71 -32.80 1.00
C GLY A 102 15.33 -33.47 1.11
N THR A 103 14.84 -33.58 2.34
CA THR A 103 13.62 -34.32 2.69
C THR A 103 12.43 -33.89 1.82
N SER A 104 12.01 -34.77 0.90
CA SER A 104 10.80 -34.59 0.11
C SER A 104 9.58 -34.79 1.00
N SER A 105 8.98 -33.71 1.48
CA SER A 105 7.62 -33.77 2.03
C SER A 105 6.64 -34.05 0.88
N GLY A 106 5.93 -35.18 0.98
CA GLY A 106 4.77 -35.51 0.14
C GLY A 106 3.63 -34.47 0.25
N PRO A 107 2.51 -34.69 -0.47
CA PRO A 107 1.57 -33.64 -0.83
C PRO A 107 1.04 -32.89 0.39
N CYS A 108 1.46 -31.63 0.47
CA CYS A 108 1.13 -30.68 1.51
C CYS A 108 -0.39 -30.46 1.53
N ALA A 109 -1.05 -30.96 2.57
CA ALA A 109 -2.27 -30.33 3.05
C ALA A 109 -1.89 -28.87 3.34
N GLN A 110 -2.30 -27.95 2.48
CA GLN A 110 -1.98 -26.53 2.54
C GLN A 110 -2.46 -25.99 3.88
N ARG A 111 -1.55 -25.96 4.87
CA ARG A 111 -1.70 -25.15 6.06
C ARG A 111 -1.84 -23.72 5.55
N ALA A 112 -2.97 -23.09 5.83
CA ALA A 112 -3.19 -21.69 5.45
C ALA A 112 -1.94 -20.89 5.85
N PRO A 113 -1.38 -20.06 4.94
CA PRO A 113 -0.18 -19.30 5.27
C PRO A 113 -0.47 -18.46 6.52
N ALA A 114 0.36 -18.61 7.55
CA ALA A 114 0.28 -17.77 8.74
C ALA A 114 0.26 -16.30 8.29
N ALA A 115 -0.64 -15.49 8.86
CA ALA A 115 -0.81 -14.10 8.46
C ALA A 115 0.56 -13.38 8.48
N GLN A 116 1.08 -13.09 7.28
CA GLN A 116 2.42 -12.52 7.14
C GLN A 116 2.38 -11.09 7.67
N ARG A 117 3.41 -10.75 8.46
CA ARG A 117 3.55 -9.41 9.03
C ARG A 117 3.57 -8.36 7.90
N PRO A 118 2.75 -7.30 7.97
CA PRO A 118 2.71 -6.28 6.93
C PRO A 118 4.03 -5.48 6.88
N PRO A 119 4.53 -5.10 5.69
CA PRO A 119 5.70 -4.25 5.58
C PRO A 119 5.37 -2.80 5.97
N ILE A 120 6.38 -2.04 6.40
CA ILE A 120 6.19 -0.65 6.86
C ILE A 120 5.74 0.27 5.71
N SER A 121 6.28 0.06 4.51
CA SER A 121 5.87 0.74 3.27
C SER A 121 4.37 0.59 3.02
N PHE A 122 3.86 -0.64 3.13
CA PHE A 122 2.42 -0.89 3.00
C PHE A 122 1.60 -0.26 4.12
N PHE A 123 2.07 -0.30 5.37
CA PHE A 123 1.42 0.41 6.46
C PHE A 123 1.35 1.92 6.21
N ALA A 124 2.41 2.50 5.64
CA ALA A 124 2.43 3.91 5.26
C ALA A 124 1.42 4.19 4.13
N ALA A 125 1.35 3.33 3.12
CA ALA A 125 0.37 3.42 2.04
C ALA A 125 -1.07 3.32 2.58
N ALA A 126 -1.36 2.35 3.44
CA ALA A 126 -2.66 2.20 4.08
C ALA A 126 -3.02 3.44 4.92
N SER A 127 -2.07 3.99 5.70
CA SER A 127 -2.28 5.22 6.47
C SER A 127 -2.62 6.42 5.58
N ALA A 128 -1.93 6.58 4.44
CA ALA A 128 -2.23 7.63 3.46
C ALA A 128 -3.59 7.41 2.78
N ALA A 129 -3.94 6.16 2.44
CA ALA A 129 -5.24 5.80 1.90
C ALA A 129 -6.38 6.18 2.85
N PHE A 130 -6.24 5.87 4.15
CA PHE A 130 -7.23 6.30 5.14
C PHE A 130 -7.22 7.82 5.35
N ALA A 131 -6.06 8.49 5.33
CA ALA A 131 -6.02 9.95 5.38
C ALA A 131 -6.85 10.56 4.23
N LEU A 132 -6.65 10.08 3.01
CA LEU A 132 -7.35 10.52 1.81
C LEU A 132 -8.84 10.16 1.85
N GLY A 133 -9.20 8.92 2.18
CA GLY A 133 -10.60 8.51 2.33
C GLY A 133 -11.36 9.32 3.39
N GLY A 134 -10.70 9.67 4.50
CA GLY A 134 -11.27 10.53 5.53
C GLY A 134 -11.41 11.99 5.11
N LEU A 135 -10.53 12.47 4.23
CA LEU A 135 -10.61 13.81 3.63
C LEU A 135 -11.74 13.91 2.59
N LEU A 136 -12.01 12.83 1.87
CA LEU A 136 -13.06 12.75 0.85
C LEU A 136 -14.46 12.51 1.45
N ASP A 137 -14.54 12.01 2.70
CA ASP A 137 -15.79 11.76 3.40
C ASP A 137 -16.47 13.08 3.84
N LYS A 138 -17.08 13.78 2.87
CA LYS A 138 -17.82 15.04 3.07
C LYS A 138 -18.97 14.95 4.08
N SER A 139 -19.49 13.75 4.32
CA SER A 139 -20.59 13.57 5.26
C SER A 139 -20.15 13.67 6.74
N ALA A 140 -18.84 13.65 7.01
CA ALA A 140 -18.30 13.99 8.33
C ALA A 140 -18.43 15.49 8.63
N ASP A 141 -18.24 16.35 7.63
CA ASP A 141 -18.38 17.81 7.77
C ASP A 141 -19.84 18.22 7.97
N GLU A 142 -20.77 17.63 7.20
CA GLU A 142 -22.22 17.87 7.35
C GLU A 142 -22.76 17.39 8.72
N GLN A 143 -22.26 16.27 9.24
CA GLN A 143 -22.62 15.79 10.58
C GLN A 143 -21.97 16.62 11.69
N ALA A 144 -20.74 17.11 11.49
CA ALA A 144 -20.08 17.99 12.45
C ALA A 144 -20.76 19.37 12.52
N GLU A 145 -21.25 19.91 11.39
CA GLU A 145 -22.06 21.13 11.36
C GLU A 145 -23.40 20.95 12.07
N SER A 146 -24.08 19.81 11.91
CA SER A 146 -25.36 19.55 12.62
C SER A 146 -25.18 19.28 14.12
N LEU A 147 -24.03 18.76 14.54
CA LEU A 147 -23.70 18.55 15.96
C LEU A 147 -23.21 19.84 16.64
N ARG A 148 -22.63 20.79 15.89
CA ARG A 148 -22.26 22.12 16.41
C ARG A 148 -23.47 22.98 16.78
N SER A 149 -24.67 22.66 16.30
CA SER A 149 -25.90 23.32 16.74
C SER A 149 -26.46 22.80 18.07
N ASP A 150 -25.88 21.76 18.68
CA ASP A 150 -26.31 21.21 19.98
C ASP A 150 -25.28 21.51 21.10
N PRO A 151 -25.57 22.40 22.06
CA PRO A 151 -24.56 22.92 22.99
C PRO A 151 -24.24 22.00 24.19
N VAL A 152 -24.70 20.75 24.23
CA VAL A 152 -24.60 19.90 25.44
C VAL A 152 -24.16 18.47 25.11
N ARG A 153 -22.84 18.23 24.98
CA ARG A 153 -22.28 16.91 25.33
C ARG A 153 -20.78 16.94 25.68
N ASN A 154 -20.50 16.69 26.95
CA ASN A 154 -19.20 16.75 27.61
C ASN A 154 -18.15 15.71 27.11
N GLY A 155 -16.99 16.21 26.69
CA GLY A 155 -15.70 16.03 27.40
C GLY A 155 -14.95 14.69 27.40
N LYS A 156 -15.49 13.55 26.93
CA LYS A 156 -14.78 12.25 27.00
C LYS A 156 -14.68 11.44 25.70
N ILE A 157 -15.30 11.91 24.62
CA ILE A 157 -15.29 11.24 23.30
C ILE A 157 -14.16 11.76 22.39
N ILE A 158 -13.58 12.92 22.73
CA ILE A 158 -12.67 13.70 21.88
C ILE A 158 -11.34 12.97 21.61
N SER A 159 -10.85 12.12 22.52
CA SER A 159 -9.49 11.57 22.45
C SER A 159 -9.29 10.51 21.35
N LYS A 160 -10.31 9.72 21.01
CA LYS A 160 -10.19 8.65 20.00
C LYS A 160 -10.53 9.13 18.59
N ASP A 161 -11.32 10.21 18.47
CA ASP A 161 -11.67 10.81 17.19
C ASP A 161 -10.53 11.64 16.59
N THR A 162 -9.68 12.27 17.42
CA THR A 162 -8.49 13.00 16.92
C THR A 162 -7.46 12.08 16.27
N ALA A 163 -7.28 10.85 16.78
CA ALA A 163 -6.35 9.86 16.20
C ALA A 163 -6.74 9.44 14.78
N SER A 164 -8.04 9.52 14.45
CA SER A 164 -8.57 9.21 13.13
C SER A 164 -8.76 10.45 12.24
N ALA A 165 -8.24 11.61 12.65
CA ALA A 165 -8.29 12.82 11.82
C ALA A 165 -7.42 12.63 10.56
N PRO A 166 -7.88 13.07 9.37
CA PRO A 166 -7.14 12.90 8.11
C PRO A 166 -5.68 13.38 8.19
N ALA A 167 -5.44 14.55 8.80
CA ALA A 167 -4.11 15.11 8.96
C ALA A 167 -3.19 14.27 9.86
N VAL A 168 -3.73 13.61 10.89
CA VAL A 168 -2.97 12.73 11.79
C VAL A 168 -2.56 11.45 11.06
N LEU A 169 -3.48 10.86 10.27
CA LEU A 169 -3.21 9.68 9.45
C LEU A 169 -2.19 9.99 8.34
N PHE A 170 -2.25 11.19 7.75
CA PHE A 170 -1.27 11.65 6.78
C PHE A 170 0.12 11.79 7.42
N ALA A 171 0.22 12.45 8.58
CA ALA A 171 1.48 12.57 9.31
C ALA A 171 2.04 11.19 9.72
N LEU A 172 1.17 10.25 10.11
CA LEU A 172 1.54 8.87 10.43
C LEU A 172 2.14 8.14 9.22
N SER A 173 1.56 8.33 8.04
CA SER A 173 2.10 7.81 6.77
C SER A 173 3.50 8.36 6.50
N GLN A 174 3.70 9.67 6.61
CA GLN A 174 4.99 10.32 6.38
C GLN A 174 6.08 9.81 7.36
N GLN A 175 5.72 9.64 8.64
CA GLN A 175 6.62 9.08 9.65
C GLN A 175 7.01 7.64 9.31
N ALA A 176 6.05 6.81 8.91
CA ALA A 176 6.31 5.43 8.52
C ALA A 176 7.24 5.33 7.30
N LEU A 177 7.07 6.16 6.27
CA LEU A 177 7.98 6.20 5.12
C LEU A 177 9.40 6.64 5.49
N THR A 178 9.53 7.64 6.36
CA THR A 178 10.84 8.10 6.83
C THR A 178 11.58 6.99 7.57
N VAL A 179 10.88 6.20 8.39
CA VAL A 179 11.45 5.05 9.09
C VAL A 179 11.83 3.94 8.10
N PHE A 180 10.98 3.66 7.11
CA PHE A 180 11.23 2.65 6.08
C PHE A 180 12.48 2.97 5.26
N GLU A 181 12.63 4.21 4.80
CA GLU A 181 13.74 4.66 3.94
C GLU A 181 15.12 4.49 4.60
N ASN A 182 15.19 4.68 5.92
CA ASN A 182 16.44 4.50 6.66
C ASN A 182 16.80 3.03 6.90
N SER A 183 15.90 2.08 6.62
CA SER A 183 16.01 0.71 7.10
C SER A 183 15.82 -0.36 6.03
N ASN A 184 15.19 -0.03 4.90
CA ASN A 184 14.78 -0.99 3.87
C ASN A 184 15.09 -0.45 2.47
N THR A 185 15.19 -1.37 1.51
CA THR A 185 15.23 -1.05 0.08
C THR A 185 13.85 -0.62 -0.41
N TYR A 186 13.80 0.31 -1.38
CA TYR A 186 12.55 0.77 -1.98
C TYR A 186 11.75 -0.37 -2.62
N ASP A 187 10.44 -0.38 -2.37
CA ASP A 187 9.47 -1.30 -2.94
C ASP A 187 8.31 -0.53 -3.61
N LEU A 188 7.41 -1.25 -4.28
CA LEU A 188 6.28 -0.60 -4.97
C LEU A 188 5.30 0.04 -3.98
N ASP A 189 5.16 -0.51 -2.78
CA ASP A 189 4.30 0.06 -1.74
C ASP A 189 4.80 1.44 -1.27
N TYR A 190 6.12 1.68 -1.25
CA TYR A 190 6.71 2.98 -0.98
C TYR A 190 6.27 4.04 -2.01
N LEU A 191 6.32 3.70 -3.30
CA LEU A 191 5.87 4.58 -4.38
C LEU A 191 4.35 4.82 -4.32
N VAL A 192 3.56 3.77 -4.07
CA VAL A 192 2.11 3.87 -3.87
C VAL A 192 1.77 4.78 -2.69
N ALA A 193 2.51 4.69 -1.58
CA ALA A 193 2.33 5.58 -0.44
C ALA A 193 2.59 7.05 -0.82
N MET A 194 3.65 7.34 -1.58
CA MET A 194 3.92 8.70 -2.06
C MET A 194 2.84 9.20 -3.02
N ILE A 195 2.34 8.36 -3.93
CA ILE A 195 1.22 8.73 -4.83
C ILE A 195 -0.02 9.09 -4.02
N LEU A 196 -0.39 8.28 -3.03
CA LEU A 196 -1.53 8.56 -2.15
C LEU A 196 -1.31 9.84 -1.31
N GLN A 197 -0.07 10.13 -0.90
CA GLN A 197 0.28 11.38 -0.23
C GLN A 197 0.14 12.60 -1.14
N VAL A 198 0.58 12.50 -2.40
CA VAL A 198 0.38 13.55 -3.41
C VAL A 198 -1.12 13.80 -3.61
N LEU A 199 -1.92 12.74 -3.79
CA LEU A 199 -3.37 12.84 -3.89
C LEU A 199 -4.02 13.51 -2.68
N TYR A 200 -3.58 13.17 -1.46
CA TYR A 200 -4.06 13.84 -0.25
C TYR A 200 -3.84 15.35 -0.29
N VAL A 201 -2.64 15.80 -0.64
CA VAL A 201 -2.31 17.24 -0.73
C VAL A 201 -3.12 17.93 -1.82
N LEU A 202 -3.34 17.27 -2.96
CA LEU A 202 -4.16 17.79 -4.05
C LEU A 202 -5.64 17.94 -3.66
N HIS A 203 -6.16 17.04 -2.83
CA HIS A 203 -7.55 17.07 -2.38
C HIS A 203 -7.82 17.89 -1.12
N GLU A 204 -6.79 18.44 -0.46
CA GLU A 204 -6.93 19.24 0.76
C GLU A 204 -7.66 20.58 0.52
N GLY A 205 -7.95 20.93 -0.74
CA GLY A 205 -8.75 22.10 -1.11
C GLY A 205 -8.04 23.45 -0.93
N LYS A 206 -6.72 23.43 -0.71
CA LYS A 206 -5.91 24.65 -0.60
C LYS A 206 -5.77 25.31 -1.98
N ALA A 207 -5.94 26.63 -2.02
CA ALA A 207 -5.86 27.42 -3.26
C ALA A 207 -4.46 27.39 -3.92
N ARG A 208 -3.42 27.00 -3.18
CA ARG A 208 -2.05 26.88 -3.68
C ARG A 208 -1.50 25.52 -3.26
N LEU A 209 -0.78 24.88 -4.18
CA LEU A 209 -0.03 23.67 -3.87
C LEU A 209 1.02 23.94 -2.79
N ALA A 210 1.22 22.95 -1.93
CA ALA A 210 2.22 23.02 -0.88
C ALA A 210 3.64 23.06 -1.50
N HIS A 211 4.52 23.88 -0.93
CA HIS A 211 5.86 24.10 -1.47
C HIS A 211 6.73 22.82 -1.51
N ASN A 212 6.44 21.84 -0.64
CA ASN A 212 7.14 20.57 -0.59
C ASN A 212 6.72 19.57 -1.68
N LEU A 213 5.60 19.83 -2.38
CA LEU A 213 5.02 18.86 -3.32
C LEU A 213 5.93 18.61 -4.54
N LEU A 214 6.54 19.66 -5.11
CA LEU A 214 7.47 19.50 -6.22
C LEU A 214 8.75 18.72 -5.82
N PRO A 215 9.43 19.04 -4.70
CA PRO A 215 10.49 18.18 -4.17
C PRO A 215 10.06 16.72 -3.92
N ASP A 216 8.87 16.50 -3.36
CA ASP A 216 8.35 15.15 -3.08
C ASP A 216 8.13 14.35 -4.37
N VAL A 217 7.59 14.99 -5.42
CA VAL A 217 7.46 14.37 -6.75
C VAL A 217 8.83 14.10 -7.37
N GLY A 218 9.78 15.03 -7.26
CA GLY A 218 11.14 14.80 -7.76
C GLY A 218 11.85 13.63 -7.07
N LYS A 219 11.64 13.48 -5.76
CA LYS A 219 12.09 12.29 -5.01
C LYS A 219 11.42 11.03 -5.56
N MET A 220 10.11 11.07 -5.78
CA MET A 220 9.36 9.94 -6.33
C MET A 220 9.86 9.49 -7.70
N VAL A 221 10.18 10.42 -8.60
CA VAL A 221 10.81 10.13 -9.90
C VAL A 221 12.16 9.43 -9.71
N ASN A 222 13.02 9.93 -8.83
CA ASN A 222 14.35 9.36 -8.60
C ASN A 222 14.29 7.95 -7.99
N VAL A 223 13.35 7.72 -7.05
CA VAL A 223 13.12 6.39 -6.47
C VAL A 223 12.64 5.41 -7.54
N ALA A 224 11.69 5.83 -8.38
CA ALA A 224 11.17 4.99 -9.47
C ALA A 224 12.26 4.61 -10.49
N ARG A 225 13.12 5.55 -10.89
CA ARG A 225 14.29 5.29 -11.74
C ARG A 225 15.30 4.35 -11.07
N THR A 226 15.57 4.54 -9.77
CA THR A 226 16.46 3.65 -9.00
C THR A 226 15.94 2.21 -8.97
N MET A 227 14.61 2.05 -8.94
CA MET A 227 13.95 0.75 -9.03
C MET A 227 13.82 0.21 -10.47
N GLY A 228 14.18 0.99 -11.49
CA GLY A 228 14.09 0.64 -12.92
C GLY A 228 12.66 0.57 -13.44
N LEU A 229 11.78 1.48 -13.02
CA LEU A 229 10.39 1.55 -13.51
C LEU A 229 10.26 2.27 -14.86
N ASP A 230 11.30 2.98 -15.27
CA ASP A 230 11.45 3.67 -16.56
C ASP A 230 11.77 2.73 -17.73
N SER A 231 12.14 1.48 -17.44
CA SER A 231 12.31 0.40 -18.41
C SER A 231 11.15 -0.59 -18.35
N ASP A 232 10.65 -1.05 -19.50
CA ASP A 232 9.52 -1.98 -19.53
C ASP A 232 9.87 -3.34 -18.88
N PRO A 233 8.99 -3.89 -18.03
CA PRO A 233 9.21 -5.19 -17.40
C PRO A 233 9.43 -6.35 -18.39
N ASP A 234 8.86 -6.31 -19.60
CA ASP A 234 9.03 -7.39 -20.57
C ASP A 234 10.43 -7.38 -21.22
N ASP A 235 11.18 -6.29 -21.09
CA ASP A 235 12.58 -6.23 -21.53
C ASP A 235 13.47 -7.14 -20.64
N PHE A 236 12.94 -7.61 -19.50
CA PHE A 236 13.57 -8.52 -18.54
C PHE A 236 12.72 -9.80 -18.34
N PRO A 237 12.65 -10.70 -19.32
CA PRO A 237 11.76 -11.86 -19.27
C PRO A 237 12.06 -12.76 -18.06
N GLY A 238 11.01 -13.13 -17.33
CA GLY A 238 11.09 -14.00 -16.15
C GLY A 238 11.53 -13.31 -14.85
N LYS A 239 11.87 -12.01 -14.88
CA LYS A 239 12.23 -11.25 -13.67
C LYS A 239 11.01 -10.91 -12.81
N PHE A 240 9.89 -10.59 -13.44
CA PHE A 240 8.69 -10.11 -12.77
C PHE A 240 7.50 -11.03 -13.05
N THR A 241 6.60 -11.17 -12.08
CA THR A 241 5.30 -11.79 -12.33
C THR A 241 4.45 -10.88 -13.23
N LEU A 242 3.43 -11.45 -13.87
CA LEU A 242 2.51 -10.69 -14.72
C LEU A 242 1.79 -9.58 -13.93
N PHE A 243 1.43 -9.85 -12.68
CA PHE A 243 0.84 -8.87 -11.78
C PHE A 243 1.81 -7.74 -11.43
N GLU A 244 3.05 -8.08 -11.07
CA GLU A 244 4.07 -7.10 -10.71
C GLU A 244 4.49 -6.24 -11.91
N ALA A 245 4.66 -6.83 -13.08
CA ALA A 245 4.97 -6.11 -14.32
C ALA A 245 3.92 -5.03 -14.61
N GLU A 246 2.64 -5.37 -14.54
CA GLU A 246 1.56 -4.42 -14.76
C GLU A 246 1.51 -3.33 -13.67
N LEU A 247 1.71 -3.69 -12.41
CA LEU A 247 1.78 -2.73 -11.30
C LEU A 247 2.92 -1.72 -11.50
N ARG A 248 4.10 -2.19 -11.95
CA ARG A 248 5.24 -1.32 -12.27
C ARG A 248 4.92 -0.32 -13.38
N ARG A 249 4.25 -0.76 -14.45
CA ARG A 249 3.80 0.14 -15.54
C ARG A 249 2.84 1.20 -15.01
N ARG A 250 1.84 0.80 -14.22
CA ARG A 250 0.82 1.73 -13.68
C ARG A 250 1.42 2.77 -12.75
N VAL A 251 2.30 2.35 -11.85
CA VAL A 251 3.02 3.26 -10.95
C VAL A 251 3.91 4.22 -11.74
N TRP A 252 4.67 3.73 -12.73
CA TRP A 252 5.50 4.59 -13.58
C TRP A 252 4.70 5.71 -14.26
N TRP A 253 3.59 5.36 -14.91
CA TRP A 253 2.79 6.32 -15.66
C TRP A 253 2.06 7.33 -14.77
N ASP A 254 1.66 6.95 -13.55
CA ASP A 254 1.13 7.93 -12.60
C ASP A 254 2.22 8.89 -12.08
N ILE A 255 3.42 8.39 -11.81
CA ILE A 255 4.57 9.24 -11.45
C ILE A 255 4.90 10.23 -12.56
N TYR A 256 4.92 9.75 -13.81
CA TYR A 256 5.10 10.58 -15.00
C TYR A 256 4.08 11.72 -15.06
N TYR A 257 2.80 11.38 -14.89
CA TYR A 257 1.74 12.37 -14.87
C TYR A 257 1.94 13.41 -13.78
N TYR A 258 2.27 13.00 -12.55
CA TYR A 258 2.46 13.94 -11.44
C TYR A 258 3.70 14.82 -11.63
N ASP A 259 4.78 14.30 -12.21
CA ASP A 259 5.96 15.10 -12.55
C ASP A 259 5.58 16.23 -13.50
N LEU A 260 4.81 15.94 -14.56
CA LEU A 260 4.33 16.97 -15.48
C LEU A 260 3.32 17.92 -14.86
N PHE A 261 2.26 17.39 -14.25
CA PHE A 261 1.16 18.20 -13.71
C PHE A 261 1.64 19.17 -12.62
N ILE A 262 2.48 18.70 -11.69
CA ILE A 262 2.98 19.54 -10.60
C ILE A 262 4.04 20.53 -11.10
N SER A 263 4.91 20.12 -12.04
CA SER A 263 5.89 21.03 -12.63
C SER A 263 5.23 22.15 -13.40
N ASP A 264 4.24 21.85 -14.25
CA ASP A 264 3.47 22.84 -15.01
C ASP A 264 2.75 23.82 -14.08
N TYR A 265 2.02 23.32 -13.08
CA TYR A 265 1.33 24.16 -12.11
C TYR A 265 2.28 25.10 -11.36
N MET A 266 3.50 24.64 -11.05
CA MET A 266 4.51 25.43 -10.33
C MET A 266 5.42 26.26 -11.25
N GLY A 267 5.18 26.24 -12.57
CA GLY A 267 5.99 26.96 -13.56
C GLY A 267 7.44 26.47 -13.59
N ARG A 268 7.64 25.15 -13.57
CA ARG A 268 8.93 24.46 -13.65
C ARG A 268 8.91 23.45 -14.79
N ALA A 269 10.09 23.07 -15.25
CA ALA A 269 10.21 21.98 -16.22
C ALA A 269 10.09 20.62 -15.50
N PRO A 270 9.41 19.63 -16.10
CA PRO A 270 9.38 18.26 -15.60
C PRO A 270 10.78 17.63 -15.61
N LEU A 271 10.96 16.59 -14.78
CA LEU A 271 12.22 15.84 -14.65
C LEU A 271 12.29 14.63 -15.59
N ILE A 272 11.15 14.12 -16.04
CA ILE A 272 11.06 13.00 -16.96
C ILE A 272 11.07 13.52 -18.39
N ASN A 273 11.98 12.97 -19.19
CA ASN A 273 12.08 13.24 -20.61
C ASN A 273 11.40 12.12 -21.39
N ASP A 274 10.53 12.49 -22.31
CA ASP A 274 9.70 11.58 -23.10
C ASP A 274 10.51 10.53 -23.89
N HIS A 275 11.76 10.83 -24.21
CA HIS A 275 12.64 9.95 -25.00
C HIS A 275 13.46 8.97 -24.16
N GLU A 276 13.41 9.07 -22.83
CA GLU A 276 14.29 8.31 -21.94
C GLU A 276 13.64 7.06 -21.32
N CYS A 277 12.33 6.85 -21.50
CA CYS A 277 11.62 5.68 -20.95
C CYS A 277 11.19 4.68 -22.04
N SER A 278 11.33 3.38 -21.77
CA SER A 278 10.83 2.30 -22.64
C SER A 278 9.51 1.69 -22.17
N THR A 279 9.05 2.05 -20.96
CA THR A 279 7.86 1.50 -20.30
C THR A 279 6.61 1.64 -21.17
N ARG A 280 5.98 0.51 -21.51
CA ARG A 280 4.77 0.49 -22.34
C ARG A 280 3.56 1.02 -21.56
N LEU A 281 2.52 1.40 -22.30
CA LEU A 281 1.26 1.84 -21.71
C LEU A 281 0.63 0.70 -20.87
N PRO A 282 -0.03 1.03 -19.74
CA PRO A 282 -0.70 0.03 -18.91
C PRO A 282 -1.81 -0.71 -19.66
N MET A 283 -2.01 -1.98 -19.29
CA MET A 283 -2.97 -2.86 -19.93
C MET A 283 -4.34 -2.77 -19.26
N ASP A 284 -5.36 -2.69 -20.10
CA ASP A 284 -6.76 -2.68 -19.69
C ASP A 284 -7.18 -4.13 -19.42
N VAL A 285 -7.53 -4.41 -18.18
CA VAL A 285 -7.81 -5.76 -17.67
C VAL A 285 -9.02 -5.72 -16.72
N ASP A 286 -9.67 -6.87 -16.52
CA ASP A 286 -10.68 -6.98 -15.47
C ASP A 286 -10.02 -6.95 -14.08
N GLU A 287 -10.12 -5.80 -13.41
CA GLU A 287 -9.53 -5.55 -12.08
C GLU A 287 -10.02 -6.51 -10.99
N GLU A 288 -11.22 -7.07 -11.12
CA GLU A 288 -11.75 -8.01 -10.12
C GLU A 288 -11.14 -9.40 -10.25
N LEU A 289 -10.72 -9.76 -11.46
CA LEU A 289 -10.07 -11.03 -11.76
C LEU A 289 -8.55 -10.93 -11.66
N PHE A 290 -8.01 -9.72 -11.81
CA PHE A 290 -6.57 -9.49 -11.84
C PHE A 290 -5.95 -9.56 -10.44
N ASN A 291 -5.13 -10.59 -10.20
CA ASN A 291 -4.53 -10.85 -8.89
C ASN A 291 -3.11 -11.43 -9.03
N PRO A 292 -2.31 -11.49 -7.94
CA PRO A 292 -0.92 -11.98 -7.98
C PRO A 292 -0.74 -13.41 -8.50
N SER A 293 -1.78 -14.25 -8.46
CA SER A 293 -1.72 -15.64 -8.92
C SER A 293 -2.03 -15.80 -10.43
N CYS A 294 -2.35 -14.71 -11.14
CA CYS A 294 -2.67 -14.75 -12.56
C CYS A 294 -1.45 -15.13 -13.42
N GLY A 295 -1.57 -16.22 -14.18
CA GLY A 295 -0.61 -16.61 -15.21
C GLY A 295 -0.84 -15.97 -16.59
N ALA A 296 -1.97 -15.29 -16.78
CA ALA A 296 -2.34 -14.57 -17.99
C ALA A 296 -3.15 -13.32 -17.64
N LEU A 297 -3.11 -12.29 -18.50
CA LEU A 297 -3.90 -11.07 -18.33
C LEU A 297 -5.39 -11.40 -18.51
N PRO A 298 -6.25 -11.09 -17.52
CA PRO A 298 -7.69 -11.27 -17.70
C PRO A 298 -8.19 -10.26 -18.73
N LEU A 299 -9.09 -10.71 -19.60
CA LEU A 299 -9.68 -9.84 -20.62
C LEU A 299 -10.45 -8.68 -19.94
N PRO A 300 -10.38 -7.45 -20.47
CA PRO A 300 -11.21 -6.36 -19.97
C PRO A 300 -12.69 -6.75 -20.02
N ARG A 301 -13.47 -6.25 -19.07
CA ARG A 301 -14.91 -6.45 -19.06
C ARG A 301 -15.52 -5.88 -20.33
N THR A 302 -16.08 -6.74 -21.17
CA THR A 302 -16.91 -6.31 -22.30
C THR A 302 -18.18 -5.72 -21.72
N SER A 303 -18.43 -4.42 -21.93
CA SER A 303 -19.72 -3.80 -21.60
C SER A 303 -20.82 -4.54 -22.35
N GLN A 304 -21.59 -5.38 -21.65
CA GLN A 304 -22.68 -6.15 -22.27
C GLN A 304 -23.87 -5.26 -22.70
N SER A 305 -23.85 -3.97 -22.34
CA SER A 305 -24.89 -2.99 -22.69
C SER A 305 -24.25 -1.61 -22.91
N ALA A 306 -24.67 -0.89 -23.95
CA ALA A 306 -24.27 0.50 -24.22
C ALA A 306 -24.80 1.50 -23.16
N LEU A 307 -25.63 1.04 -22.22
CA LEU A 307 -26.23 1.82 -21.13
C LEU A 307 -25.57 1.56 -19.77
N GLU A 308 -24.71 0.54 -19.66
CA GLU A 308 -23.96 0.27 -18.43
C GLU A 308 -22.60 0.98 -18.53
N PRO A 309 -22.35 2.05 -17.72
CA PRO A 309 -21.03 2.68 -17.71
C PRO A 309 -20.01 1.62 -17.29
N ASN A 310 -18.98 1.42 -18.12
CA ASN A 310 -17.90 0.50 -17.80
C ASN A 310 -17.26 0.99 -16.50
N ALA A 311 -17.46 0.27 -15.39
CA ALA A 311 -17.09 0.74 -14.06
C ALA A 311 -15.57 0.95 -13.88
N SER A 312 -14.75 0.40 -14.77
CA SER A 312 -13.33 0.70 -14.89
C SER A 312 -13.11 1.83 -15.91
N ASP A 313 -12.90 3.05 -15.42
CA ASP A 313 -12.45 4.21 -16.21
C ASP A 313 -10.97 4.09 -16.66
N PHE A 314 -10.51 2.86 -16.92
CA PHE A 314 -9.18 2.59 -17.46
C PHE A 314 -8.99 3.24 -18.84
N LYS A 315 -10.09 3.54 -19.54
CA LYS A 315 -10.07 4.39 -20.74
C LYS A 315 -9.50 5.77 -20.44
N TYR A 316 -9.94 6.42 -19.35
CA TYR A 316 -9.41 7.71 -18.91
C TYR A 316 -7.94 7.57 -18.53
N PHE A 317 -7.56 6.54 -17.77
CA PHE A 317 -6.17 6.33 -17.40
C PHE A 317 -5.26 6.10 -18.61
N ARG A 318 -5.67 5.26 -19.56
CA ARG A 318 -4.93 5.05 -20.82
C ARG A 318 -4.87 6.33 -21.64
N LEU A 319 -5.95 7.12 -21.68
CA LEU A 319 -5.99 8.43 -22.33
C LEU A 319 -4.99 9.38 -21.64
N LYS A 320 -5.06 9.50 -20.31
CA LYS A 320 -4.13 10.26 -19.49
C LYS A 320 -2.68 9.88 -19.84
N CYS A 321 -2.32 8.60 -19.80
CA CYS A 321 -0.98 8.14 -20.17
C CYS A 321 -0.60 8.49 -21.62
N ARG A 322 -1.54 8.38 -22.58
CA ARG A 322 -1.29 8.64 -24.00
C ARG A 322 -1.19 10.13 -24.35
N TYR A 323 -1.92 10.98 -23.64
CA TYR A 323 -2.08 12.43 -23.90
C TYR A 323 -1.36 13.27 -22.86
N VAL A 324 -0.34 12.70 -22.24
CA VAL A 324 0.66 13.43 -21.45
C VAL A 324 1.57 14.32 -22.34
N PHE A 325 1.10 14.62 -23.57
CA PHE A 325 1.70 15.48 -24.60
C PHE A 325 0.67 16.52 -25.06
#